data_AF-A0A7Y3H3S6-F1
#
_entry.id   AF-A0A7Y3H3S6-F1
#
_cell.length_a   1.000
_cell.length_b   1.000
_cell.length_c   1.000
_cell.angle_alpha   90.00
_cell.angle_beta   90.00
_cell.angle_gamma   90.00
#
_symmetry.space_group_name_H-M   'P 1'
#
loop_
_entity.id
_entity.type
_entity.pdbx_description
1 polymer ?
#
loop_
_entity_poly.entity_id
_entity_poly.type
_entity_poly.pdbx_seq_one_letter_code
_entity_poly.pdbx_strand_id
1 'polypeptide(L)'
;MIKTIISIAFFCFVPFIINAQLIIKTVGDNNTSPSNIVDNVFLGTGVEVTNINYFGSDSAIGIFENGKEFIGLNRGIVLSTG
;
A
#
# COMPACT_ATOMS: atom_id res chain seq x y z
N MET A 1 -13.17 -40.30 13.64
CA MET A 1 -11.89 -40.20 12.89
C MET A 1 -12.02 -39.45 11.58
N ILE A 2 -12.89 -39.86 10.64
CA ILE A 2 -12.96 -39.21 9.30
C ILE A 2 -13.28 -37.70 9.35
N LYS A 3 -14.19 -37.27 10.24
CA LYS A 3 -14.54 -35.85 10.44
C LYS A 3 -13.35 -35.00 10.92
N THR A 4 -12.50 -35.58 11.77
CA THR A 4 -11.31 -34.90 12.32
C THR A 4 -10.25 -34.70 11.24
N ILE A 5 -10.06 -35.70 10.37
CA ILE A 5 -9.13 -35.63 9.22
C ILE A 5 -9.58 -34.55 8.23
N ILE A 6 -10.89 -34.48 7.93
CA ILE A 6 -11.45 -33.45 7.05
C ILE A 6 -11.24 -32.04 7.63
N SER A 7 -11.44 -31.88 8.95
CA SER A 7 -11.24 -30.58 9.61
C SER A 7 -9.78 -30.12 9.59
N ILE A 8 -8.82 -31.05 9.72
CA ILE A 8 -7.38 -30.76 9.66
C ILE A 8 -6.96 -30.39 8.24
N ALA A 9 -7.44 -31.14 7.24
CA ALA A 9 -7.17 -30.83 5.84
C ALA A 9 -7.68 -29.42 5.48
N PHE A 10 -8.91 -29.08 5.87
CA PHE A 10 -9.47 -27.74 5.65
C PHE A 10 -8.59 -26.64 6.26
N PHE A 11 -8.13 -26.80 7.51
CA PHE A 11 -7.28 -25.81 8.17
C PHE A 11 -5.89 -25.64 7.51
N CYS A 12 -5.30 -26.72 6.98
CA CYS A 12 -4.01 -26.67 6.29
C CYS A 12 -4.06 -25.98 4.92
N PHE A 13 -5.20 -25.97 4.23
CA PHE A 13 -5.30 -25.40 2.88
C PHE A 13 -5.76 -23.93 2.84
N VAL A 14 -6.35 -23.41 3.91
CA VAL A 14 -6.75 -21.98 4.03
C VAL A 14 -5.60 -20.96 3.84
N PRO A 15 -4.36 -21.15 4.34
CA PRO A 15 -3.32 -20.13 4.23
C PRO A 15 -2.80 -19.92 2.80
N PHE A 16 -3.13 -20.78 1.84
CA PHE A 16 -2.70 -20.62 0.44
C PHE A 16 -3.50 -19.55 -0.33
N ILE A 17 -4.62 -19.06 0.23
CA ILE A 17 -5.54 -18.15 -0.48
C ILE A 17 -5.44 -16.71 0.06
N ILE A 18 -4.76 -16.51 1.19
CA ILE A 18 -4.64 -15.18 1.81
C ILE A 18 -3.41 -14.44 1.27
N ASN A 19 -3.60 -13.19 0.86
CA ASN A 19 -2.53 -12.28 0.50
C ASN A 19 -2.28 -11.33 1.68
N ALA A 20 -1.11 -11.41 2.30
CA ALA A 20 -0.67 -10.50 3.37
C ALA A 20 0.30 -9.43 2.83
N GLN A 21 0.19 -9.07 1.55
CA GLN A 21 1.06 -8.04 0.97
C GLN A 21 0.51 -6.65 1.22
N LEU A 22 1.41 -5.68 1.36
CA LEU A 22 1.04 -4.28 1.44
C LEU A 22 0.46 -3.81 0.11
N ILE A 23 -0.73 -3.22 0.16
CA ILE A 23 -1.39 -2.67 -1.04
C ILE A 23 -0.87 -1.25 -1.26
N ILE A 24 -0.37 -1.00 -2.47
CA ILE A 24 0.13 0.30 -2.91
C ILE A 24 -0.85 0.84 -3.97
N LYS A 25 -1.39 2.03 -3.73
CA LYS A 25 -2.23 2.76 -4.69
C LYS A 25 -1.35 3.67 -5.52
N THR A 26 -1.22 3.42 -6.82
CA THR A 26 -0.38 4.25 -7.71
C THR A 26 -1.13 5.49 -8.23
N VAL A 27 -0.37 6.49 -8.69
CA VAL A 27 -0.90 7.70 -9.35
C VAL A 27 -1.70 7.34 -10.60
N GLY A 28 -1.21 6.37 -11.38
CA GLY A 28 -1.84 5.93 -12.62
C GLY A 28 -3.24 5.34 -12.43
N ASP A 29 -3.53 4.71 -11.29
CA ASP A 29 -4.82 4.06 -11.03
C ASP A 29 -5.93 5.04 -10.62
N ASN A 30 -5.59 6.23 -10.12
CA ASN A 30 -6.53 7.15 -9.49
C ASN A 30 -6.60 8.55 -10.14
N ASN A 31 -5.88 8.76 -11.25
CA ASN A 31 -5.79 10.05 -11.94
C ASN A 31 -5.35 11.20 -11.00
N THR A 32 -4.57 10.85 -9.98
CA THR A 32 -4.07 11.75 -8.94
C THR A 32 -2.69 12.21 -9.35
N SER A 33 -2.44 13.50 -9.56
CA SER A 33 -1.09 13.97 -9.90
C SER A 33 -0.09 13.66 -8.77
N PRO A 34 1.22 13.48 -9.09
CA PRO A 34 2.26 13.29 -8.07
C PRO A 34 2.30 14.42 -7.03
N SER A 35 1.97 15.66 -7.43
CA SER A 35 1.85 16.81 -6.52
C SER A 35 0.73 16.62 -5.49
N ASN A 36 -0.43 16.10 -5.90
CA ASN A 36 -1.57 15.88 -5.01
C ASN A 36 -1.29 14.82 -3.95
N ILE A 37 -0.37 13.87 -4.21
CA ILE A 37 0.03 12.87 -3.22
C ILE A 37 0.75 13.53 -2.04
N VAL A 38 1.67 14.45 -2.31
CA VAL A 38 2.43 15.13 -1.26
C VAL A 38 1.49 15.97 -0.40
N ASP A 39 0.60 16.72 -1.03
CA ASP A 39 -0.30 17.65 -0.34
C ASP A 39 -1.35 16.93 0.52
N ASN A 40 -1.93 15.83 0.04
CA ASN A 40 -3.07 15.18 0.71
C ASN A 40 -2.67 14.03 1.66
N VAL A 41 -1.46 13.47 1.53
CA VAL A 41 -1.05 12.28 2.31
C VAL A 41 -0.15 12.64 3.49
N PHE A 42 0.70 13.66 3.34
CA PHE A 42 1.70 14.01 4.37
C PHE A 42 1.40 15.28 5.15
N LEU A 43 0.61 16.21 4.61
CA LEU A 43 0.41 17.50 5.27
C LEU A 43 -0.73 17.40 6.29
N GLY A 44 -0.37 17.63 7.55
CA GLY A 44 -1.34 17.99 8.58
C GLY A 44 -1.78 19.44 8.41
N THR A 45 -2.86 19.82 9.09
CA THR A 45 -3.34 21.21 9.08
C THR A 45 -2.23 22.16 9.52
N GLY A 46 -1.87 23.14 8.68
CA GLY A 46 -0.89 24.18 9.01
C GLY A 46 0.54 23.98 8.51
N VAL A 47 0.79 22.98 7.65
CA VAL A 47 2.07 22.83 6.93
C VAL A 47 1.83 22.98 5.43
N GLU A 48 2.60 23.85 4.79
CA GLU A 48 2.59 24.04 3.33
C GLU A 48 3.93 23.60 2.76
N VAL A 49 3.90 22.76 1.73
CA VAL A 49 5.09 22.35 0.99
C VAL A 49 5.04 23.01 -0.37
N THR A 50 6.15 23.63 -0.77
CA THR A 50 6.30 24.30 -2.06
C THR A 50 7.40 23.63 -2.88
N ASN A 51 7.40 23.86 -4.19
CA ASN A 51 8.42 23.37 -5.12
C ASN A 51 8.49 21.83 -5.21
N ILE A 52 7.35 21.18 -5.43
CA ILE A 52 7.25 19.74 -5.62
C ILE A 52 7.56 19.40 -7.08
N ASN A 53 8.71 18.76 -7.31
CA ASN A 53 9.12 18.28 -8.63
C ASN A 53 9.22 16.76 -8.60
N TYR A 54 8.50 16.09 -9.49
CA TYR A 54 8.57 14.65 -9.69
C TYR A 54 9.19 14.34 -11.06
N PHE A 55 10.15 13.42 -11.09
CA PHE A 55 10.78 12.94 -12.32
C PHE A 55 10.68 11.41 -12.34
N GLY A 56 9.86 10.87 -13.24
CA GLY A 56 9.61 9.43 -13.34
C GLY A 56 8.31 9.11 -14.04
N SER A 57 8.01 7.81 -14.17
CA SER A 57 6.71 7.31 -14.64
C SER A 57 5.67 7.41 -13.53
N ASP A 58 4.42 7.73 -13.84
CA ASP A 58 3.32 7.77 -12.86
C ASP A 58 3.14 6.44 -12.10
N SER A 59 3.55 5.31 -12.68
CA SER A 59 3.52 4.00 -12.03
C SER A 59 4.61 3.80 -10.97
N ALA A 60 5.64 4.66 -10.96
CA ALA A 60 6.80 4.57 -10.09
C ALA A 60 6.61 5.33 -8.76
N ILE A 61 5.42 5.87 -8.53
CA ILE A 61 5.03 6.51 -7.28
C ILE A 61 3.67 5.97 -6.82
N GLY A 62 3.56 5.72 -5.51
CA GLY A 62 2.31 5.28 -4.92
C GLY A 62 2.21 5.54 -3.43
N ILE A 63 1.03 5.29 -2.87
CA ILE A 63 0.72 5.48 -1.45
C ILE A 63 0.37 4.12 -0.84
N PHE A 64 0.87 3.86 0.36
CA PHE A 64 0.40 2.75 1.17
C PHE A 64 -0.38 3.26 2.37
N GLU A 65 -1.39 2.48 2.76
CA GLU A 65 -2.20 2.67 3.97
C GLU A 65 -2.24 1.34 4.71
N ASN A 66 -2.31 1.37 6.05
CA ASN A 66 -2.25 0.20 6.93
C ASN A 66 -0.91 -0.56 6.89
N GLY A 67 0.21 0.14 6.68
CA GLY A 67 1.54 -0.47 6.65
C GLY A 67 2.10 -0.89 8.03
N LYS A 68 1.39 -0.60 9.14
CA LYS A 68 1.94 -0.71 10.50
C LYS A 68 2.41 -2.12 10.82
N GLU A 69 1.66 -3.13 10.38
CA GLU A 69 1.97 -4.54 10.63
C GLU A 69 3.07 -5.08 9.69
N PHE A 70 3.37 -4.38 8.60
CA PHE A 70 4.32 -4.82 7.57
C PHE A 70 5.68 -4.14 7.69
N ILE A 71 5.69 -2.82 7.88
CA ILE A 71 6.89 -1.97 7.84
C ILE A 71 6.97 -0.99 9.01
N GLY A 72 6.09 -1.11 10.01
CA GLY A 72 6.09 -0.25 11.20
C GLY A 72 5.54 1.17 10.98
N LEU A 73 5.12 1.52 9.75
CA LEU A 73 4.55 2.82 9.39
C LEU A 73 3.10 2.65 8.98
N ASN A 74 2.18 3.47 9.53
CA ASN A 74 0.76 3.32 9.19
C ASN A 74 0.43 3.76 7.75
N ARG A 75 1.05 4.84 7.27
CA ARG A 75 0.85 5.38 5.92
C ARG A 75 2.13 6.06 5.41
N GLY A 76 2.26 6.20 4.10
CA GLY A 76 3.38 6.91 3.49
C GLY A 76 3.39 6.81 1.97
N ILE A 77 4.45 7.33 1.37
CA ILE A 77 4.68 7.31 -0.08
C ILE A 77 5.77 6.27 -0.38
N VAL A 78 5.56 5.53 -1.46
CA VAL A 78 6.56 4.64 -2.08
C VAL A 78 7.04 5.30 -3.35
N LEU A 79 8.37 5.37 -3.51
CA LEU A 79 9.03 5.71 -4.76
C LEU A 79 9.79 4.48 -5.23
N SER A 80 9.54 4.05 -6.46
CA SER A 80 10.28 2.99 -7.12
C SER A 80 10.92 3.53 -8.40
N THR A 81 11.74 2.71 -9.05
CA THR A 81 12.34 3.06 -10.36
C THR A 81 11.50 2.57 -11.54
N GLY A 82 10.32 1.98 -11.27
CA GLY A 82 9.63 1.09 -12.22
C GLY A 82 10.12 -0.34 -12.08
#